data_AF-A0A6J5KF72-F1
#
_entry.id   AF-A0A6J5KF72-F1
#
_cell.length_a   1.000
_cell.length_b   1.000
_cell.length_c   1.000
_cell.angle_alpha   90.00
_cell.angle_beta   90.00
_cell.angle_gamma   90.00
#
_symmetry.space_group_name_H-M   'P 1'
#
loop_
_entity.id
_entity.type
_entity.pdbx_description
1 polymer ?
#
loop_
_entity_poly.entity_id
_entity_poly.type
_entity_poly.pdbx_seq_one_letter_code
_entity_poly.pdbx_strand_id
1 'polypeptide(L)' 'MIPMTMIGKVRRMFHRQNKSVREIARLTSLSRNTISKYLSMDVQEEPKYQRRSQSTRLTPFHEALVQALSVDARRPKKE' A
#
# COMPACT_ATOMS: atom_id res chain seq x y z
N MET A 1 -7.30 7.93 1.88
CA MET A 1 -7.72 6.75 1.09
C MET A 1 -8.62 7.26 -0.03
N ILE A 2 -8.33 6.95 -1.29
CA ILE A 2 -9.18 7.42 -2.41
C ILE A 2 -10.44 6.55 -2.42
N PRO A 3 -11.65 7.12 -2.57
CA PRO A 3 -12.88 6.33 -2.58
C PRO A 3 -12.91 5.36 -3.77
N MET A 4 -13.43 4.15 -3.55
CA MET A 4 -13.53 3.08 -4.56
C MET A 4 -14.23 3.53 -5.85
N THR A 5 -15.13 4.51 -5.75
CA THR A 5 -15.81 5.16 -6.89
C THR A 5 -14.84 5.74 -7.93
N MET A 6 -13.63 6.15 -7.52
CA MET A 6 -12.62 6.71 -8.42
C MET A 6 -11.99 5.65 -9.33
N ILE A 7 -11.78 4.43 -8.85
CA ILE A 7 -11.20 3.34 -9.65
C ILE A 7 -12.15 2.99 -10.79
N GLY A 8 -13.44 2.82 -10.48
CA GLY A 8 -14.48 2.58 -11.48
C GLY A 8 -14.63 3.73 -12.48
N LYS A 9 -14.49 4.98 -12.03
CA LYS A 9 -14.52 6.16 -12.90
C LYS A 9 -13.35 6.18 -13.89
N VAL A 10 -12.12 5.93 -13.41
CA VAL A 10 -10.91 5.84 -14.26
C VAL A 10 -11.05 4.75 -15.31
N ARG A 11 -11.49 3.53 -14.92
CA ARG A 11 -11.71 2.42 -15.87
C ARG A 11 -12.77 2.75 -16.91
N ARG A 12 -13.87 3.39 -16.52
CA ARG A 12 -14.92 3.81 -17.46
C ARG A 12 -14.40 4.84 -18.44
N MET A 13 -13.62 5.82 -17.98
CA MET A 13 -13.00 6.82 -18.84
C MET A 13 -12.03 6.19 -19.85
N PHE A 14 -11.26 5.19 -19.44
CA PHE A 14 -10.31 4.50 -20.33
C PHE A 14 -11.01 3.54 -21.31
N HIS A 15 -11.80 2.58 -20.81
CA HIS A 15 -12.36 1.50 -21.65
C HIS A 15 -13.64 1.88 -22.39
N ARG A 16 -14.48 2.77 -21.84
CA ARG A 16 -15.76 3.15 -22.49
C ARG A 16 -15.66 4.47 -23.24
N GLN A 17 -14.91 5.43 -22.70
CA GLN A 17 -14.79 6.77 -23.29
C GLN A 17 -13.51 6.93 -24.13
N ASN A 18 -12.69 5.87 -24.25
CA ASN A 18 -11.42 5.84 -25.01
C ASN A 18 -10.48 7.01 -24.68
N LYS A 19 -10.53 7.54 -23.46
CA LYS A 19 -9.65 8.63 -23.03
C LYS A 19 -8.26 8.08 -22.75
N SER A 20 -7.23 8.81 -23.19
CA SER A 20 -5.85 8.48 -22.88
C SER A 20 -5.55 8.67 -21.39
N VAL A 21 -4.55 7.95 -20.86
CA VAL A 21 -4.09 8.11 -19.47
C VAL A 21 -3.75 9.56 -19.14
N ARG A 22 -3.21 10.32 -20.11
CA ARG A 22 -2.85 11.74 -19.93
C ARG A 22 -4.07 12.64 -19.79
N GLU A 23 -5.15 12.36 -20.54
CA GLU A 23 -6.41 13.08 -20.40
C GLU A 23 -7.10 12.77 -19.08
N ILE A 24 -7.10 11.49 -18.67
CA ILE A 24 -7.66 11.09 -17.38
C ILE A 24 -6.91 11.77 -16.23
N ALA A 25 -5.57 11.86 -16.30
CA ALA A 25 -4.77 12.56 -15.30
C ALA A 25 -5.14 14.04 -15.18
N ARG A 26 -5.34 14.73 -16.31
CA ARG A 26 -5.77 16.14 -16.32
C ARG A 26 -7.18 16.33 -15.74
N LEU A 27 -8.09 15.38 -15.98
CA LEU A 27 -9.49 15.48 -15.55
C LEU A 27 -9.73 15.04 -14.11
N THR A 28 -8.85 14.22 -13.54
CA THR A 28 -9.04 13.61 -12.21
C THR A 28 -8.00 14.07 -11.18
N SER A 29 -6.99 14.84 -11.59
CA SER A 29 -5.83 15.23 -10.77
C SER A 29 -5.08 14.05 -10.15
N LEU A 30 -5.28 12.84 -10.68
CA LEU A 30 -4.56 11.64 -10.27
C LEU A 30 -3.23 11.54 -11.01
N SER A 31 -2.22 11.01 -10.33
CA SER A 31 -0.94 10.73 -10.98
C SER A 31 -1.11 9.68 -12.07
N ARG A 32 -0.33 9.79 -13.16
CA ARG A 32 -0.31 8.79 -14.23
C ARG A 32 0.02 7.39 -13.69
N ASN A 33 0.91 7.29 -12.70
CA ASN A 33 1.26 6.02 -12.05
C ASN A 33 0.06 5.40 -11.34
N THR A 34 -0.75 6.20 -10.66
CA THR A 34 -1.99 5.75 -10.00
C THR A 34 -3.00 5.24 -11.03
N ILE A 35 -3.16 5.96 -12.15
CA ILE A 35 -4.06 5.55 -13.24
C ILE A 35 -3.59 4.24 -13.86
N SER A 36 -2.30 4.12 -14.21
CA SER A 36 -1.74 2.88 -14.76
C SER A 36 -1.92 1.70 -13.80
N LYS A 37 -1.69 1.91 -12.49
CA LYS A 37 -1.94 0.91 -11.46
C LYS A 37 -3.41 0.48 -11.43
N TYR A 38 -4.35 1.41 -11.49
CA TYR A 38 -5.78 1.10 -11.49
C TYR A 38 -6.25 0.39 -12.76
N LEU A 39 -5.61 0.63 -13.90
CA LEU A 39 -5.87 -0.09 -15.14
C LEU A 39 -5.28 -1.51 -15.13
N SER A 40 -4.13 -1.73 -14.45
CA SER A 40 -3.48 -3.05 -14.39
C SER A 40 -4.01 -3.98 -13.29
N MET A 41 -4.72 -3.46 -12.28
CA MET A 41 -5.25 -4.28 -11.18
C MET A 41 -6.48 -5.09 -11.62
N ASP A 42 -6.42 -6.41 -11.68
CA ASP A 42 -7.58 -7.24 -12.07
C ASP A 42 -8.74 -7.18 -11.05
N VAL A 43 -8.43 -6.85 -9.80
CA VAL A 43 -9.38 -6.97 -8.69
C VAL A 43 -10.03 -5.62 -8.38
N GLN A 44 -11.37 -5.60 -8.30
CA GLN A 44 -12.16 -4.52 -7.69
C GLN A 44 -12.13 -4.57 -6.15
N GLU A 45 -11.01 -4.98 -5.57
CA GLU A 45 -10.85 -4.93 -4.13
C GLU A 45 -10.44 -3.51 -3.74
N GLU A 46 -11.04 -3.04 -2.66
CA GLU A 46 -10.68 -1.75 -2.10
C GLU A 46 -9.18 -1.76 -1.78
N PRO A 47 -8.40 -0.76 -2.22
CA PRO A 47 -6.95 -0.73 -1.98
C PRO A 47 -6.69 -0.66 -0.48
N LYS A 48 -6.53 -1.83 0.14
CA LYS A 48 -6.22 -1.98 1.55
C LYS A 48 -4.73 -1.74 1.73
N TYR A 49 -4.39 -0.90 2.70
CA TYR A 49 -3.00 -0.68 3.06
C TYR A 49 -2.38 -1.98 3.56
N GLN A 50 -1.38 -2.48 2.83
CA GLN A 50 -0.59 -3.65 3.22
C GLN A 50 0.87 -3.20 3.36
N ARG A 51 1.38 -3.18 4.60
CA ARG A 51 2.82 -3.13 4.81
C ARG A 51 3.37 -4.53 4.60
N ARG A 52 4.19 -4.68 3.56
CA ARG A 52 5.07 -5.84 3.47
C ARG A 52 6.16 -5.70 4.52
N SER A 53 6.51 -6.79 5.19
CA SER A 53 7.72 -6.84 6.02
C SER A 53 8.91 -6.53 5.11
N GLN A 54 9.55 -5.39 5.34
CA GLN A 54 10.77 -5.00 4.64
C GLN A 54 11.93 -4.98 5.62
N SER A 55 13.13 -5.26 5.11
CA SER A 55 14.35 -5.11 5.88
C SER A 55 14.50 -3.65 6.31
N THR A 56 14.28 -3.40 7.60
CA THR A 56 14.60 -2.13 8.24
C THR A 56 16.01 -2.16 8.82
N ARG A 57 16.51 -1.02 9.30
CA ARG A 57 17.80 -0.92 10.01
C ARG A 57 17.90 -1.83 11.24
N LEU A 58 16.78 -2.25 11.81
CA LEU A 58 16.73 -3.14 12.98
C LEU A 58 16.72 -4.62 12.61
N THR A 59 16.59 -4.95 11.32
CA THR A 59 16.56 -6.35 10.85
C THR A 59 17.81 -7.14 11.25
N PRO A 60 19.04 -6.59 11.15
CA PRO A 60 20.24 -7.30 11.60
C PRO A 60 20.26 -7.60 13.11
N PHE A 61 19.54 -6.81 13.91
CA PHE A 61 19.52 -6.94 15.38
C PHE A 61 18.30 -7.72 15.89
N HIS A 62 17.43 -8.18 15.00
CA HIS A 62 16.14 -8.75 15.38
C HIS A 62 16.30 -9.94 16.34
N GLU A 63 17.18 -10.89 16.00
CA GLU A 63 17.42 -12.08 16.81
C GLU A 63 17.97 -11.74 18.20
N ALA A 64 18.96 -10.83 18.25
CA ALA A 64 19.55 -10.38 19.50
C ALA A 64 18.53 -9.69 20.41
N LEU A 65 17.65 -8.86 19.85
CA LEU A 65 16.58 -8.19 20.58
C LEU A 65 15.54 -9.19 21.11
N VAL A 66 15.14 -10.17 20.29
CA VAL A 66 14.21 -11.22 20.73
C VAL A 66 14.78 -12.04 21.88
N GLN A 67 16.06 -12.43 21.79
CA GLN A 67 16.74 -13.15 22.87
C GLN A 67 16.81 -12.30 24.15
N ALA A 68 17.24 -11.04 24.05
CA ALA A 68 17.33 -10.13 25.19
C ALA A 68 15.97 -9.94 25.87
N LEU A 69 14.89 -9.72 25.10
CA LEU A 69 13.54 -9.59 25.63
C LEU A 69 13.05 -10.88 26.29
N SER A 70 13.36 -12.05 25.72
CA SER A 70 12.98 -13.34 26.32
C SER A 70 13.67 -13.61 27.65
N VAL A 71 14.91 -13.15 27.80
CA VAL A 71 15.67 -13.26 29.06
C VAL A 71 15.14 -12.26 30.07
N ASP A 72 14.89 -11.02 29.65
CA ASP A 72 14.39 -9.96 30.51
C ASP A 72 12.98 -10.26 31.05
N ALA A 73 12.12 -10.88 30.24
CA ALA A 73 10.78 -11.32 30.67
C ALA A 73 10.80 -12.35 31.82
N ARG A 74 11.93 -13.03 32.05
CA ARG A 74 12.10 -13.98 33.16
C ARG A 74 12.69 -13.33 34.42
N ARG A 75 13.04 -12.04 34.37
CA ARG A 75 13.57 -11.34 35.54
C ARG A 75 12.43 -11.04 36.53
N PRO A 76 12.68 -11.15 37.84
CA PRO A 76 11.71 -10.73 38.84
C PRO A 76 11.46 -9.22 38.70
N LYS A 77 10.20 -8.80 38.85
CA LYS A 77 9.87 -7.37 38.91
C LYS A 77 10.62 -6.76 40.09
N LYS A 78 11.34 -5.68 39.82
CA LYS A 78 11.95 -4.87 40.88
C LYS A 78 10.81 -4.12 41.59
N GLU A 79 10.71 -4.30 42.91
CA GLU A 79 9.88 -3.46 43.80
C GLU A 79 10.38 -2.02 43.80
#